data_AF-A0AAE4FR95-F1
#
_entry.id   AF-A0AAE4FR95-F1
#
_cell.length_a   1.000
_cell.length_b   1.000
_cell.length_c   1.000
_cell.angle_alpha   90.00
_cell.angle_beta   90.00
_cell.angle_gamma   90.00
#
_symmetry.space_group_name_H-M   'P 1'
#
loop_
_entity.id
_entity.type
_entity.pdbx_description
1 polymer ?
#
loop_
_entity_poly.entity_id
_entity_poly.type
_entity_poly.pdbx_seq_one_letter_code
_entity_poly.pdbx_strand_id
1 'polypeptide(L)'
;MNPIAQNRIAYETAGTEYEKYYFDEQTGGYVLIHQGHNRGESFASEVFVAESLARQGNAVELVNERGEGKKFDAMVNGQDWEFKELKASTGNILSAVQAGVRKGKYQSGQIAYHVNRSLNPEELEMLNRGIKNALRWDKEKQVKVLMLVSYQGNSIALTRKELDYGKVFEGSHL
;
A
#
# COMPACT_ATOMS: atom_id res chain seq x y z
N MET A 1 -27.80 -6.88 2.46
CA MET A 1 -26.99 -7.49 3.54
C MET A 1 -26.04 -6.41 4.04
N ASN A 2 -25.82 -6.28 5.36
CA ASN A 2 -24.91 -5.25 5.90
C ASN A 2 -23.46 -5.55 5.43
N PRO A 3 -22.74 -4.62 4.78
CA PRO A 3 -21.36 -4.84 4.33
C PRO A 3 -20.43 -5.35 5.44
N ILE A 4 -20.61 -4.87 6.68
CA ILE A 4 -19.85 -5.32 7.84
C ILE A 4 -20.11 -6.79 8.14
N ALA A 5 -21.37 -7.23 8.08
CA ALA A 5 -21.73 -8.62 8.33
C ALA A 5 -21.19 -9.55 7.23
N GLN A 6 -21.18 -9.09 5.97
CA GLN A 6 -20.60 -9.85 4.87
C GLN A 6 -19.09 -10.01 5.05
N ASN A 7 -18.39 -8.92 5.36
CA ASN A 7 -16.95 -8.95 5.60
C ASN A 7 -16.59 -9.78 6.83
N ARG A 8 -17.42 -9.75 7.88
CA ARG A 8 -17.27 -10.63 9.05
C ARG A 8 -17.32 -12.10 8.66
N ILE A 9 -18.32 -12.49 7.87
CA ILE A 9 -18.42 -13.88 7.39
C ILE A 9 -17.18 -14.24 6.58
N ALA A 10 -16.75 -13.40 5.64
CA ALA A 10 -15.54 -13.63 4.84
C ALA A 10 -14.30 -13.81 5.71
N TYR A 11 -14.11 -12.93 6.70
CA TYR A 11 -13.02 -13.01 7.67
C TYR A 11 -13.07 -14.29 8.52
N GLU A 12 -14.24 -14.63 9.08
CA GLU A 12 -14.39 -15.77 9.99
C GLU A 12 -14.26 -17.12 9.28
N THR A 13 -14.72 -17.18 8.02
CA THR A 13 -14.71 -18.36 7.15
C THR A 13 -13.47 -18.46 6.26
N ALA A 14 -12.52 -17.52 6.39
CA ALA A 14 -11.24 -17.59 5.73
C ALA A 14 -10.56 -18.95 5.99
N GLY A 15 -9.89 -19.47 4.96
CA GLY A 15 -9.24 -20.77 5.02
C GLY A 15 -8.15 -20.85 6.09
N THR A 16 -7.80 -22.08 6.49
CA THR A 16 -6.79 -22.33 7.54
C THR A 16 -5.39 -21.86 7.16
N GLU A 17 -5.15 -21.59 5.88
CA GLU A 17 -3.94 -20.98 5.35
C GLU A 17 -3.80 -19.48 5.68
N TYR A 18 -4.83 -18.86 6.27
CA TYR A 18 -4.79 -17.48 6.73
C TYR A 18 -4.78 -17.39 8.26
N GLU A 19 -3.92 -16.52 8.77
CA GLU A 19 -4.06 -15.93 10.09
C GLU A 19 -5.12 -14.83 10.04
N LYS A 20 -6.13 -14.96 10.90
CA LYS A 20 -7.15 -13.94 11.15
C LYS A 20 -6.56 -12.87 12.07
N TYR A 21 -5.94 -11.86 11.48
CA TYR A 21 -5.08 -10.91 12.19
C TYR A 21 -5.85 -9.74 12.81
N TYR A 22 -6.70 -9.06 12.03
CA TYR A 22 -7.43 -7.87 12.48
C TYR A 22 -8.82 -7.79 11.83
N PHE A 23 -9.82 -7.34 12.61
CA PHE A 23 -11.15 -6.98 12.10
C PHE A 23 -11.60 -5.69 12.78
N ASP A 24 -12.02 -4.71 11.99
CA ASP A 24 -12.54 -3.43 12.47
C ASP A 24 -14.07 -3.48 12.59
N GLU A 25 -14.59 -3.46 13.82
CA GLU A 25 -16.03 -3.58 14.09
C GLU A 25 -16.86 -2.41 13.54
N GLN A 26 -16.26 -1.24 13.35
CA GLN A 26 -16.97 -0.03 12.96
C GLN A 26 -17.12 0.06 11.44
N THR A 27 -16.05 -0.26 10.72
CA THR A 27 -15.99 -0.14 9.27
C THR A 27 -16.17 -1.47 8.54
N GLY A 28 -15.98 -2.60 9.24
CA GLY A 28 -16.02 -3.94 8.68
C GLY A 28 -14.79 -4.29 7.83
N GLY A 29 -13.76 -3.45 7.80
CA GLY A 29 -12.50 -3.81 7.15
C GLY A 29 -11.73 -4.85 7.97
N TYR A 30 -10.87 -5.60 7.32
CA TYR A 30 -10.14 -6.69 7.99
C TYR A 30 -8.78 -6.94 7.35
N VAL A 31 -7.92 -7.63 8.10
CA VAL A 31 -6.62 -8.11 7.65
C VAL A 31 -6.53 -9.62 7.85
N LEU A 32 -6.29 -10.33 6.75
CA LEU A 32 -5.87 -11.72 6.75
C LEU A 32 -4.39 -11.78 6.34
N ILE A 33 -3.61 -12.63 7.01
CA ILE A 33 -2.19 -12.82 6.67
C ILE A 33 -1.99 -14.27 6.26
N HIS A 34 -1.64 -14.52 5.01
CA HIS A 34 -1.36 -15.87 4.56
C HIS A 34 -0.15 -16.45 5.31
N GLN A 35 -0.21 -17.73 5.73
CA GLN A 35 0.87 -18.39 6.50
C GLN A 35 2.22 -18.40 5.76
N GLY A 36 2.18 -18.40 4.43
CA GLY A 36 3.33 -18.29 3.52
C GLY A 36 3.80 -16.87 3.21
N HIS A 37 3.18 -15.82 3.76
CA HIS A 37 3.60 -14.44 3.55
C HIS A 37 4.99 -14.17 4.16
N ASN A 38 5.76 -13.28 3.55
CA ASN A 38 7.14 -13.04 3.97
C ASN A 38 7.20 -12.20 5.25
N ARG A 39 7.70 -12.77 6.34
CA ARG A 39 7.81 -12.08 7.64
C ARG A 39 9.18 -11.41 7.85
N GLY A 40 9.76 -10.92 6.76
CA GLY A 40 11.09 -10.30 6.73
C GLY A 40 11.12 -8.87 7.27
N GLU A 41 12.10 -8.09 6.81
CA GLU A 41 12.33 -6.72 7.29
C GLU A 41 11.14 -5.76 7.03
N SER A 42 10.40 -5.95 5.93
CA SER A 42 9.27 -5.10 5.53
C SER A 42 7.93 -5.48 6.17
N PHE A 43 7.85 -6.64 6.82
CA PHE A 43 6.58 -7.20 7.31
C PHE A 43 5.83 -6.28 8.27
N ALA A 44 6.55 -5.62 9.19
CA ALA A 44 5.93 -4.67 10.12
C ALA A 44 5.29 -3.48 9.38
N SER A 45 5.92 -3.00 8.31
CA SER A 45 5.40 -1.92 7.48
C SER A 45 4.18 -2.39 6.67
N GLU A 46 4.22 -3.60 6.11
CA GLU A 46 3.11 -4.18 5.34
C GLU A 46 1.86 -4.38 6.20
N VAL A 47 2.04 -4.91 7.41
CA VAL A 47 0.96 -5.06 8.40
C VAL A 47 0.39 -3.70 8.80
N PHE A 48 1.25 -2.70 9.04
CA PHE A 48 0.79 -1.36 9.38
C PHE A 48 -0.08 -0.75 8.27
N VAL A 49 0.34 -0.88 7.00
CA VAL A 49 -0.45 -0.44 5.85
C VAL A 49 -1.78 -1.21 5.80
N ALA A 50 -1.75 -2.54 5.93
CA ALA A 50 -2.94 -3.38 5.90
C ALA A 50 -3.96 -2.98 6.97
N GLU A 51 -3.53 -2.81 8.22
CA GLU A 51 -4.40 -2.34 9.30
C GLU A 51 -4.96 -0.94 9.04
N SER A 52 -4.12 -0.02 8.56
CA SER A 52 -4.54 1.36 8.27
C SER A 52 -5.63 1.39 7.21
N LEU A 53 -5.54 0.53 6.19
CA LEU A 53 -6.58 0.37 5.19
C LEU A 53 -7.82 -0.35 5.73
N ALA A 54 -7.65 -1.35 6.60
CA ALA A 54 -8.76 -2.05 7.25
C ALA A 54 -9.58 -1.11 8.14
N ARG A 55 -8.95 -0.18 8.87
CA ARG A 55 -9.63 0.88 9.64
C ARG A 55 -10.44 1.84 8.76
N GLN A 56 -10.21 1.84 7.46
CA GLN A 56 -10.98 2.59 6.47
C GLN A 56 -12.04 1.72 5.76
N GLY A 57 -12.30 0.51 6.27
CA GLY A 57 -13.29 -0.42 5.75
C GLY A 57 -12.82 -1.35 4.64
N ASN A 58 -11.51 -1.38 4.33
CA ASN A 58 -11.00 -2.25 3.28
C ASN A 58 -10.78 -3.69 3.78
N ALA A 59 -11.08 -4.66 2.92
CA ALA A 59 -10.64 -6.04 3.08
C ALA A 59 -9.20 -6.16 2.56
N VAL A 60 -8.26 -6.57 3.42
CA VAL A 60 -6.84 -6.71 3.07
C VAL A 60 -6.38 -8.14 3.32
N GLU A 61 -5.73 -8.75 2.33
CA GLU A 61 -5.16 -10.07 2.42
C GLU A 61 -3.67 -10.00 2.06
N LEU A 62 -2.77 -10.14 3.04
CA LEU A 62 -1.33 -10.27 2.76
C LEU A 62 -1.08 -11.66 2.16
N VAL A 63 -0.53 -11.72 0.95
CA VAL A 63 -0.55 -12.94 0.14
C VAL A 63 0.69 -13.82 0.33
N ASN A 64 0.60 -15.06 -0.15
CA ASN A 64 1.75 -15.96 -0.20
C ASN A 64 2.79 -15.49 -1.23
N GLU A 65 4.00 -15.16 -0.78
CA GLU A 65 5.13 -14.79 -1.63
C GLU A 65 6.09 -15.96 -1.91
N ARG A 66 5.91 -17.09 -1.23
CA ARG A 66 6.82 -18.26 -1.33
C ARG A 66 6.48 -19.21 -2.49
N GLY A 67 5.53 -18.87 -3.35
CA GLY A 67 5.08 -19.68 -4.48
C GLY A 67 5.37 -19.08 -5.86
N GLU A 68 5.40 -19.92 -6.89
CA GLU A 68 5.51 -19.44 -8.28
C GLU A 68 4.25 -18.64 -8.67
N GLY A 69 4.41 -17.34 -8.93
CA GLY A 69 3.44 -16.56 -9.70
C GLY A 69 2.93 -15.26 -9.07
N LYS A 70 2.89 -15.13 -7.73
CA LYS A 70 2.46 -13.87 -7.09
C LYS A 70 3.68 -13.04 -6.68
N LYS A 71 3.72 -11.79 -7.15
CA LYS A 71 4.85 -10.86 -6.97
C LYS A 71 4.49 -9.62 -6.16
N PHE A 72 3.25 -9.52 -5.67
CA PHE A 72 2.72 -8.37 -4.95
C PHE A 72 2.43 -8.76 -3.51
N ASP A 73 2.35 -7.77 -2.61
CA ASP A 73 2.32 -8.02 -1.17
C ASP A 73 0.91 -8.29 -0.64
N ALA A 74 -0.12 -7.66 -1.22
CA ALA A 74 -1.48 -7.72 -0.71
C ALA A 74 -2.56 -7.75 -1.79
N MET A 75 -3.72 -8.33 -1.46
CA MET A 75 -4.98 -8.05 -2.13
C MET A 75 -5.76 -7.04 -1.27
N VAL A 76 -6.12 -5.88 -1.83
CA VAL A 76 -7.00 -4.90 -1.17
C VAL A 76 -8.31 -4.85 -1.93
N ASN A 77 -9.40 -5.27 -1.30
CA ASN A 77 -10.72 -5.45 -1.91
C ASN A 77 -10.67 -6.25 -3.23
N GLY A 78 -9.83 -7.30 -3.27
CA GLY A 78 -9.66 -8.14 -4.46
C GLY A 78 -8.77 -7.55 -5.56
N GLN A 79 -8.12 -6.40 -5.35
CA GLN A 79 -7.14 -5.83 -6.27
C GLN A 79 -5.71 -6.09 -5.78
N ASP A 80 -4.76 -6.29 -6.70
CA ASP A 80 -3.36 -6.53 -6.35
C ASP A 80 -2.67 -5.23 -5.92
N TRP A 81 -1.95 -5.23 -4.81
CA TRP A 81 -1.22 -4.07 -4.31
C TRP A 81 0.22 -4.43 -3.96
N GLU A 82 1.13 -3.59 -4.43
CA GLU A 82 2.52 -3.58 -3.98
C GLU A 82 2.69 -2.54 -2.88
N PHE A 83 3.23 -2.95 -1.75
CA PHE A 83 3.59 -2.08 -0.65
C PHE A 83 5.08 -1.72 -0.73
N LYS A 84 5.37 -0.44 -0.48
CA LYS A 84 6.73 0.08 -0.37
C LYS A 84 6.84 0.87 0.91
N GLU A 85 8.04 0.93 1.46
CA GLU A 85 8.30 1.70 2.67
C GLU A 85 9.31 2.82 2.38
N LEU A 86 9.00 4.01 2.85
CA LEU A 86 9.95 5.07 3.06
C LEU A 86 10.34 5.08 4.55
N LYS A 87 11.39 4.33 4.88
CA LYS A 87 11.89 4.17 6.26
C LYS A 87 12.27 5.51 6.88
N ALA A 88 12.18 5.61 8.20
CA ALA A 88 12.66 6.75 8.97
C ALA A 88 14.12 7.11 8.69
N SER A 89 14.98 6.11 8.46
CA SER A 89 16.41 6.26 8.17
C SER A 89 16.72 6.61 6.70
N THR A 90 15.72 6.77 5.84
CA THR A 90 15.96 7.04 4.42
C THR A 90 16.58 8.43 4.24
N GLY A 91 17.83 8.49 3.80
CA GLY A 91 18.52 9.75 3.52
C GLY A 91 18.08 10.40 2.20
N ASN A 92 18.08 9.63 1.10
CA ASN A 92 17.74 10.17 -0.23
C ASN A 92 16.31 9.76 -0.65
N ILE A 93 15.33 10.55 -0.21
CA ILE A 93 13.91 10.30 -0.44
C ILE A 93 13.58 10.25 -1.93
N LEU A 94 14.07 11.20 -2.72
CA LEU A 94 13.81 11.26 -4.16
C LEU A 94 14.22 9.96 -4.85
N SER A 95 15.43 9.47 -4.60
CA SER A 95 15.95 8.27 -5.23
C SER A 95 15.25 7.02 -4.74
N ALA A 96 14.95 6.94 -3.44
CA ALA A 96 14.24 5.81 -2.83
C ALA A 96 12.83 5.66 -3.42
N VAL A 97 12.06 6.76 -3.46
CA VAL A 97 10.70 6.77 -4.01
C VAL A 97 10.71 6.47 -5.50
N GLN A 98 11.60 7.12 -6.27
CA GLN A 98 11.72 6.84 -7.70
C GLN A 98 12.04 5.36 -7.97
N ALA A 99 12.96 4.77 -7.20
CA ALA A 99 13.35 3.38 -7.36
C ALA A 99 12.22 2.42 -6.98
N GLY A 100 11.52 2.66 -5.86
CA GLY A 100 10.45 1.77 -5.44
C GLY A 100 9.23 1.84 -6.36
N VAL A 101 8.83 3.01 -6.86
CA VAL A 101 7.76 3.11 -7.88
C VAL A 101 8.18 2.40 -9.18
N ARG A 102 9.43 2.57 -9.63
CA ARG A 102 9.94 1.89 -10.83
C ARG A 102 9.92 0.38 -10.72
N LYS A 103 10.23 -0.18 -9.56
CA LYS A 103 10.23 -1.62 -9.31
C LYS A 103 8.81 -2.14 -9.10
N GLY A 104 8.02 -1.47 -8.26
CA GLY A 104 6.68 -1.90 -7.86
C GLY A 104 5.71 -2.02 -9.04
N LYS A 105 5.87 -1.21 -10.08
CA LYS A 105 4.99 -1.27 -11.27
C LYS A 105 5.02 -2.59 -12.04
N TYR A 106 6.04 -3.43 -11.83
CA TYR A 106 6.13 -4.77 -12.42
C TYR A 106 5.49 -5.85 -11.55
N GLN A 107 5.13 -5.50 -10.31
CA GLN A 107 4.49 -6.38 -9.33
C GLN A 107 2.99 -6.13 -9.31
N SER A 108 2.58 -4.85 -9.25
CA SER A 108 1.20 -4.40 -9.39
C SER A 108 1.13 -3.00 -10.00
N GLY A 109 0.01 -2.68 -10.67
CA GLY A 109 -0.32 -1.31 -11.06
C GLY A 109 -0.77 -0.41 -9.90
N GLN A 110 -1.05 -0.96 -8.72
CA GLN A 110 -1.46 -0.26 -7.53
C GLN A 110 -0.31 -0.34 -6.51
N ILE A 111 0.21 0.82 -6.11
CA ILE A 111 1.37 0.88 -5.22
C ILE A 111 1.00 1.73 -4.01
N ALA A 112 1.12 1.18 -2.81
CA ALA A 112 1.00 1.94 -1.57
C ALA A 112 2.39 2.18 -0.96
N TYR A 113 2.69 3.43 -0.61
CA TYR A 113 3.92 3.82 0.05
C TYR A 113 3.62 4.14 1.51
N HIS A 114 4.11 3.32 2.41
CA HIS A 114 4.18 3.65 3.83
C HIS A 114 5.25 4.72 4.04
N VAL A 115 4.81 5.93 4.37
CA VAL A 115 5.68 7.04 4.75
C VAL A 115 5.92 6.92 6.26
N ASN A 116 6.87 6.07 6.64
CA ASN A 116 7.19 5.72 8.04
C ASN A 116 8.07 6.80 8.72
N ARG A 117 7.65 8.06 8.57
CA ARG A 117 8.26 9.26 9.15
C ARG A 117 7.39 10.48 8.87
N SER A 118 7.55 11.53 9.68
CA SER A 118 7.10 12.85 9.28
C SER A 118 7.95 13.38 8.12
N LEU A 119 7.31 14.03 7.15
CA LEU A 119 7.98 14.74 6.06
C LEU A 119 7.87 16.23 6.30
N ASN A 120 9.01 16.94 6.22
CA ASN A 120 8.96 18.39 6.09
C ASN A 120 8.57 18.79 4.63
N PRO A 121 8.28 20.07 4.35
CA PRO A 121 7.86 20.52 3.01
C PRO A 121 8.87 20.19 1.89
N GLU A 122 10.18 20.28 2.17
CA GLU A 122 11.23 19.96 1.19
C GLU A 122 11.26 18.46 0.89
N GLU A 123 11.14 17.63 1.92
CA GLU A 123 11.09 16.18 1.80
C GLU A 123 9.85 15.70 1.03
N LEU A 124 8.70 16.36 1.25
CA LEU A 124 7.48 16.12 0.47
C LEU A 124 7.67 16.52 -1.00
N GLU A 125 8.35 17.64 -1.28
CA GLU A 125 8.72 18.01 -2.64
C GLU A 125 9.63 16.95 -3.29
N MET A 126 10.62 16.44 -2.55
CA MET A 126 11.51 15.37 -3.02
C MET A 126 10.74 14.08 -3.34
N LEU A 127 9.79 13.69 -2.49
CA LEU A 127 8.89 12.56 -2.72
C LEU A 127 8.11 12.74 -4.02
N ASN A 128 7.42 13.87 -4.17
CA ASN A 128 6.62 14.18 -5.37
C ASN A 128 7.47 14.22 -6.64
N ARG A 129 8.68 14.78 -6.57
CA ARG A 129 9.66 14.77 -7.68
C ARG A 129 10.12 13.35 -8.01
N GLY A 130 10.35 12.51 -7.01
CA GLY A 130 10.69 11.10 -7.19
C GLY A 130 9.60 10.34 -7.95
N ILE A 131 8.34 10.54 -7.56
CA ILE A 131 7.17 9.97 -8.25
C ILE A 131 7.10 10.47 -9.70
N LYS A 132 7.13 11.78 -9.91
CA LYS A 132 7.08 12.38 -11.25
C LYS A 132 8.19 11.84 -12.16
N ASN A 133 9.40 11.70 -11.63
CA ASN A 133 10.52 11.12 -12.36
C ASN A 133 10.26 9.66 -12.71
N ALA A 134 9.75 8.84 -11.79
CA ALA A 134 9.41 7.45 -12.08
C ALA A 134 8.37 7.33 -13.20
N LEU A 135 7.30 8.13 -13.13
CA LEU A 135 6.21 8.13 -14.12
C LEU A 135 6.65 8.61 -15.50
N ARG A 136 7.60 9.55 -15.59
CA ARG A 136 8.17 10.01 -16.87
C ARG A 136 8.74 8.84 -17.71
N TRP A 137 9.27 7.84 -17.03
CA TRP A 137 9.86 6.64 -17.65
C TRP A 137 8.88 5.47 -17.75
N ASP A 138 7.69 5.58 -17.17
CA ASP A 138 6.64 4.56 -17.24
C ASP A 138 5.77 4.74 -18.50
N LYS A 139 6.35 4.46 -19.68
CA LYS A 139 5.74 4.68 -20.99
C LYS A 139 4.52 3.82 -21.25
N GLU A 140 4.52 2.59 -20.75
CA GLU A 140 3.42 1.63 -20.85
C GLU A 140 2.27 1.92 -19.88
N LYS A 141 2.41 2.95 -19.05
CA LYS A 141 1.46 3.33 -18.00
C LYS A 141 1.10 2.15 -17.09
N GLN A 142 2.10 1.39 -16.65
CA GLN A 142 1.90 0.25 -15.76
C GLN A 142 1.38 0.72 -14.39
N VAL A 143 1.87 1.86 -13.87
CA VAL A 143 1.32 2.47 -12.65
C VAL A 143 -0.08 3.03 -12.94
N LYS A 144 -1.07 2.55 -12.19
CA LYS A 144 -2.49 2.93 -12.23
C LYS A 144 -2.90 3.78 -11.04
N VAL A 145 -2.45 3.43 -9.83
CA VAL A 145 -2.74 4.14 -8.58
C VAL A 145 -1.48 4.20 -7.73
N LEU A 146 -1.21 5.37 -7.16
CA LEU A 146 -0.24 5.53 -6.08
C LEU A 146 -0.97 6.01 -4.84
N MET A 147 -0.77 5.31 -3.73
CA MET A 147 -1.28 5.70 -2.43
C MET A 147 -0.11 6.02 -1.51
N LEU A 148 -0.23 7.07 -0.71
CA LEU A 148 0.62 7.28 0.45
C LEU A 148 -0.17 6.93 1.69
N VAL A 149 0.45 6.20 2.60
CA VAL A 149 -0.05 5.91 3.94
C VAL A 149 0.93 6.52 4.92
N SER A 150 0.50 7.52 5.69
CA SER A 150 1.37 8.18 6.67
C SER A 150 1.64 7.31 7.88
N TYR A 151 2.68 7.65 8.65
CA TYR A 151 2.98 6.99 9.93
C TYR A 151 1.86 7.09 10.97
N GLN A 152 0.85 7.93 10.74
CA GLN A 152 -0.36 8.06 11.55
C GLN A 152 -1.53 7.19 11.06
N GLY A 153 -1.36 6.48 9.93
CA GLY A 153 -2.38 5.62 9.34
C GLY A 153 -3.38 6.33 8.42
N ASN A 154 -3.20 7.63 8.17
CA ASN A 154 -3.97 8.34 7.15
C ASN A 154 -3.50 7.93 5.77
N SER A 155 -4.40 7.82 4.80
CA SER A 155 -4.03 7.52 3.43
C SER A 155 -4.66 8.46 2.41
N ILE A 156 -3.91 8.70 1.34
CA ILE A 156 -4.37 9.45 0.17
C ILE A 156 -3.92 8.72 -1.08
N ALA A 157 -4.84 8.51 -2.01
CA ALA A 157 -4.56 7.84 -3.28
C ALA A 157 -4.76 8.81 -4.45
N LEU A 158 -3.83 8.75 -5.40
CA LEU A 158 -3.89 9.44 -6.67
C LEU A 158 -3.85 8.43 -7.81
N THR A 159 -4.79 8.57 -8.74
CA THR A 159 -4.79 7.80 -9.97
C THR A 159 -3.69 8.30 -10.91
N ARG A 160 -3.28 7.44 -11.85
CA ARG A 160 -2.35 7.81 -12.92
C ARG A 160 -2.82 9.03 -13.70
N LYS A 161 -4.14 9.15 -13.93
CA LYS A 161 -4.73 10.29 -14.62
C LYS A 161 -4.46 11.59 -13.85
N GLU A 162 -4.75 11.61 -12.56
CA GLU A 162 -4.51 12.79 -11.71
C GLU A 162 -3.03 13.19 -11.67
N LEU A 163 -2.13 12.21 -11.56
CA LEU A 163 -0.68 12.42 -11.58
C LEU A 163 -0.19 12.95 -12.93
N ASP A 164 -0.71 12.42 -14.05
CA ASP A 164 -0.40 12.91 -15.40
C ASP A 164 -0.88 14.36 -15.60
N TYR A 165 -1.97 14.78 -14.92
CA TYR A 165 -2.46 16.17 -14.91
C TYR A 165 -1.78 17.07 -13.87
N GLY A 166 -0.74 16.58 -13.19
CA GLY A 166 0.08 17.38 -12.28
C GLY A 166 -0.44 17.48 -10.86
N LYS A 167 -1.46 16.71 -10.46
CA LYS A 167 -1.81 16.58 -9.05
C LYS A 167 -0.65 15.93 -8.29
N VAL A 168 -0.39 16.43 -7.09
CA VAL A 168 0.70 15.98 -6.21
C VAL A 168 0.14 15.66 -4.83
N PHE A 169 0.93 14.97 -4.01
CA PHE A 169 0.59 14.76 -2.61
C PHE A 169 0.89 16.02 -1.80
N GLU A 170 -0.05 16.40 -0.94
CA GLU A 170 0.00 17.61 -0.11
C GLU A 170 0.10 17.24 1.37
N GLY A 171 0.77 18.09 2.15
CA GLY A 171 1.13 17.81 3.55
C GLY A 171 -0.04 17.81 4.53
N SER A 172 -1.24 18.26 4.15
CA SER A 172 -2.43 18.21 5.02
C SER A 172 -2.93 16.79 5.30
N HIS A 173 -2.38 15.80 4.61
CA HIS A 173 -2.83 14.40 4.66
C HIS A 173 -1.72 13.42 5.06
N LEU A 174 -0.51 13.90 5.40
CA LEU A 174 0.69 13.09 5.65
C LEU A 174 1.37 13.43 6.99
#